data_AF-U3TYA0-F1
#
_entry.id   AF-U3TYA0-F1
#
_cell.length_a   1.000
_cell.length_b   1.000
_cell.length_c   1.000
_cell.angle_alpha   90.00
_cell.angle_beta   90.00
_cell.angle_gamma   90.00
#
_symmetry.space_group_name_H-M   'P 1'
#
loop_
_entity.id
_entity.type
_entity.pdbx_description
1 polymer ?
#
loop_
_entity_poly.entity_id
_entity_poly.type
_entity_poly.pdbx_seq_one_letter_code
_entity_poly.pdbx_strand_id
1 'polypeptide(L)'
;MSEQPGVRISHPHQPGWFDLVSVMIESMLDNAGAEAEAFLNGVGELLATRYPLPEARTVQDLEREINLQLARFNWGFVQLQPQQNAIMLEHHALPQGDSQLDAERWQLALSAVLTGVYAQWLRAQGGSAAVPLTLEKIDGGTLHYRYQ
;
A
#
# COMPACT_ATOMS: atom_id res chain seq x y z
N MET A 1 -13.99 -33.34 4.41
CA MET A 1 -13.12 -32.35 5.08
C MET A 1 -13.21 -31.10 4.23
N SER A 2 -14.19 -30.25 4.53
CA SER A 2 -14.55 -29.12 3.67
C SER A 2 -13.80 -27.88 4.14
N GLU A 3 -12.96 -27.34 3.28
CA GLU A 3 -12.26 -26.07 3.49
C GLU A 3 -13.28 -24.93 3.64
N GLN A 4 -13.21 -24.22 4.77
CA GLN A 4 -13.95 -22.96 4.93
C GLN A 4 -13.15 -21.85 4.23
N PRO A 5 -13.72 -21.13 3.25
CA PRO A 5 -13.06 -19.99 2.66
C PRO A 5 -12.94 -18.90 3.72
N GLY A 6 -11.71 -18.47 4.00
CA GLY A 6 -11.43 -17.42 4.96
C GLY A 6 -12.26 -16.17 4.65
N VAL A 7 -13.00 -15.69 5.65
CA VAL A 7 -13.74 -14.44 5.57
C VAL A 7 -12.75 -13.33 5.22
N ARG A 8 -12.83 -12.82 3.99
CA ARG A 8 -12.12 -11.60 3.59
C ARG A 8 -12.76 -10.44 4.36
N ILE A 9 -12.08 -9.93 5.37
CA ILE A 9 -12.51 -8.73 6.07
C ILE A 9 -12.21 -7.55 5.13
N SER A 10 -13.20 -7.15 4.34
CA SER A 10 -13.17 -5.89 3.61
C SER A 10 -13.79 -4.80 4.48
N HIS A 11 -13.07 -3.71 4.73
CA HIS A 11 -13.61 -2.56 5.44
C HIS A 11 -14.68 -1.86 4.57
N PRO A 12 -15.85 -1.49 5.14
CA PRO A 12 -16.93 -0.88 4.37
C PRO A 12 -16.54 0.52 3.89
N HIS A 13 -16.90 0.81 2.64
CA HIS A 13 -16.81 2.13 2.02
C HIS A 13 -17.46 3.22 2.89
N GLN A 14 -16.76 4.34 3.12
CA GLN A 14 -17.30 5.53 3.80
C GLN A 14 -17.61 6.63 2.78
N PRO A 15 -18.90 6.89 2.47
CA PRO A 15 -19.26 7.99 1.59
C PRO A 15 -18.74 9.35 2.09
N GLY A 16 -18.38 10.25 1.18
CA GLY A 16 -17.91 11.60 1.46
C GLY A 16 -16.52 11.89 0.89
N TRP A 17 -15.55 12.20 1.76
CA TRP A 17 -14.19 12.57 1.33
C TRP A 17 -13.49 11.45 0.55
N PHE A 18 -13.88 10.19 0.80
CA PHE A 18 -13.32 9.03 0.10
C PHE A 18 -13.82 8.94 -1.34
N ASP A 19 -15.11 9.21 -1.60
CA ASP A 19 -15.65 9.36 -2.96
C ASP A 19 -14.89 10.46 -3.73
N LEU A 20 -14.62 11.59 -3.07
CA LEU A 20 -13.84 12.67 -3.69
C LEU A 20 -12.42 12.19 -4.07
N VAL A 21 -11.78 11.37 -3.24
CA VAL A 21 -10.46 10.78 -3.55
C VAL A 21 -10.55 9.81 -4.72
N SER A 22 -11.57 8.95 -4.76
CA SER A 22 -11.82 8.05 -5.89
C SER A 22 -12.01 8.81 -7.20
N VAL A 23 -12.81 9.88 -7.21
CA VAL A 23 -13.00 10.75 -8.38
C VAL A 23 -11.70 11.46 -8.80
N MET A 24 -10.89 11.93 -7.84
CA MET A 24 -9.59 12.55 -8.15
C MET A 24 -8.62 11.55 -8.78
N ILE A 25 -8.56 10.33 -8.25
CA ILE A 25 -7.71 9.25 -8.78
C ILE A 25 -8.18 8.85 -10.18
N GLU A 26 -9.48 8.65 -10.39
CA GLU A 26 -10.06 8.33 -11.70
C GLU A 26 -9.71 9.41 -12.73
N SER A 27 -9.99 10.67 -12.40
CA SER A 27 -9.69 11.81 -13.26
C SER A 27 -8.20 11.89 -13.59
N MET A 28 -7.34 11.59 -12.61
CA MET A 28 -5.90 11.60 -12.82
C MET A 28 -5.46 10.47 -13.76
N LEU A 29 -5.93 9.24 -13.54
CA LEU A 29 -5.61 8.09 -14.39
C LEU A 29 -5.99 8.35 -15.84
N ASP A 30 -7.15 8.97 -16.09
CA ASP A 30 -7.64 9.26 -17.43
C ASP A 30 -6.84 10.37 -18.14
N ASN A 31 -6.21 11.28 -17.39
CA ASN A 31 -5.49 12.43 -17.95
C ASN A 31 -3.96 12.27 -17.98
N ALA A 32 -3.39 11.52 -17.05
CA ALA A 32 -1.94 11.41 -16.86
C ALA A 32 -1.30 10.21 -17.58
N GLY A 33 -2.07 9.33 -18.20
CA GLY A 33 -1.54 8.26 -19.04
C GLY A 33 -0.47 7.41 -18.33
N ALA A 34 0.72 7.33 -18.91
CA ALA A 34 1.82 6.52 -18.39
C ALA A 34 2.49 7.12 -17.14
N GLU A 35 2.34 8.43 -16.93
CA GLU A 35 2.95 9.18 -15.82
C GLU A 35 2.14 9.07 -14.51
N ALA A 36 0.91 8.53 -14.58
CA ALA A 36 0.02 8.45 -13.44
C ALA A 36 0.63 7.65 -12.26
N GLU A 37 1.29 6.54 -12.56
CA GLU A 37 1.92 5.68 -11.55
C GLU A 37 3.04 6.43 -10.79
N ALA A 38 3.93 7.11 -11.53
CA ALA A 38 5.04 7.86 -10.94
C ALA A 38 4.55 9.01 -10.05
N PHE A 39 3.48 9.69 -10.45
CA PHE A 39 2.87 10.72 -9.61
C PHE A 39 2.25 10.12 -8.34
N LEU A 40 1.48 9.03 -8.44
CA LEU A 40 0.87 8.37 -7.27
C LEU A 40 1.94 7.84 -6.30
N ASN A 41 3.05 7.34 -6.84
CA ASN A 41 4.22 6.98 -6.04
C ASN A 41 4.75 8.19 -5.26
N GLY A 42 4.96 9.33 -5.91
CA GLY A 42 5.39 10.58 -5.25
C GLY A 42 4.40 11.07 -4.18
N VAL A 43 3.09 10.92 -4.41
CA VAL A 43 2.05 11.20 -3.39
C VAL A 43 2.26 10.31 -2.16
N GLY A 44 2.55 9.03 -2.37
CA GLY A 44 2.88 8.09 -1.29
C GLY A 44 4.10 8.49 -0.48
N GLU A 45 5.18 8.93 -1.14
CA GLU A 45 6.40 9.39 -0.46
C GLU A 45 6.15 10.64 0.41
N LEU A 46 5.36 11.59 -0.11
CA LEU A 46 4.95 12.77 0.65
C LEU A 46 4.09 12.39 1.86
N LEU A 47 3.16 11.45 1.69
CA LEU A 47 2.32 10.96 2.78
C LEU A 47 3.16 10.28 3.88
N ALA A 48 4.09 9.41 3.52
CA ALA A 48 4.99 8.75 4.47
C ALA A 48 5.90 9.74 5.22
N THR A 49 6.31 10.83 4.56
CA THR A 49 7.08 11.90 5.21
C THR A 49 6.23 12.68 6.23
N ARG A 50 4.95 12.88 5.96
CA ARG A 50 4.00 13.51 6.88
C ARG A 50 3.63 12.62 8.07
N TYR A 51 3.67 11.30 7.88
CA TYR A 51 3.39 10.29 8.91
C TYR A 51 4.58 9.34 9.06
N PRO A 52 5.70 9.79 9.65
CA PRO A 52 6.89 8.98 9.77
C PRO A 52 6.69 7.83 10.77
N LEU A 53 7.48 6.77 10.60
CA LEU A 53 7.59 5.70 11.58
C LEU A 53 8.58 6.10 12.69
N PRO A 54 8.33 5.69 13.95
CA PRO A 54 9.37 5.62 14.96
C PRO A 54 10.55 4.74 14.51
N GLU A 55 11.70 4.90 15.13
CA GLU A 55 12.87 4.03 14.87
C GLU A 55 12.57 2.58 15.26
N ALA A 56 12.70 1.66 14.30
CA ALA A 56 12.52 0.23 14.46
C ALA A 56 13.89 -0.47 14.52
N ARG A 57 14.07 -1.37 15.49
CA ARG A 57 15.35 -2.09 15.69
C ARG A 57 15.36 -3.48 15.08
N THR A 58 14.18 -4.00 14.78
CA THR A 58 13.98 -5.34 14.20
C THR A 58 12.93 -5.27 13.10
N VAL A 59 12.90 -6.27 12.22
CA VAL A 59 11.84 -6.38 11.20
C VAL A 59 10.46 -6.50 11.85
N GLN A 60 10.36 -7.13 13.02
CA GLN A 60 9.11 -7.23 13.77
C GLN A 60 8.67 -5.87 14.34
N ASP A 61 9.59 -5.05 14.84
CA ASP A 61 9.28 -3.67 15.24
C ASP A 61 8.82 -2.86 14.02
N LEU A 62 9.50 -3.00 12.89
CA LEU A 62 9.15 -2.31 11.65
C LEU A 62 7.73 -2.65 11.19
N GLU A 63 7.39 -3.94 11.15
CA GLU A 63 6.04 -4.41 10.82
C GLU A 63 4.99 -3.80 11.77
N ARG A 64 5.27 -3.81 13.08
CA ARG A 64 4.38 -3.22 14.09
C ARG A 64 4.16 -1.72 13.83
N GLU A 65 5.23 -0.95 13.65
CA GLU A 65 5.12 0.50 13.44
C GLU A 65 4.40 0.84 12.12
N ILE A 66 4.66 0.08 11.05
CA ILE A 66 3.92 0.21 9.78
C ILE A 66 2.42 -0.03 10.02
N ASN A 67 2.07 -1.13 10.68
CA ASN A 67 0.68 -1.50 10.93
C ASN A 67 -0.05 -0.49 11.82
N LEU A 68 0.64 0.13 12.78
CA LEU A 68 0.08 1.22 13.55
C LEU A 68 -0.27 2.44 12.69
N GLN A 69 0.55 2.81 11.71
CA GLN A 69 0.21 3.90 10.79
C GLN A 69 -0.91 3.51 9.82
N LEU A 70 -0.88 2.31 9.23
CA LEU A 70 -1.93 1.84 8.32
C LEU A 70 -3.30 1.81 9.01
N ALA A 71 -3.35 1.38 10.28
CA ALA A 71 -4.57 1.39 11.08
C ALA A 71 -5.15 2.80 11.26
N ARG A 72 -4.31 3.85 11.36
CA ARG A 72 -4.80 5.25 11.45
C ARG A 72 -5.53 5.70 10.20
N PHE A 73 -5.20 5.13 9.05
CA PHE A 73 -5.85 5.41 7.77
C PHE A 73 -6.99 4.44 7.46
N ASN A 74 -7.19 3.40 8.28
CA ASN A 74 -8.01 2.23 7.94
C ASN A 74 -7.58 1.58 6.62
N TRP A 75 -6.27 1.49 6.38
CA TRP A 75 -5.68 0.94 5.16
C TRP A 75 -5.22 -0.50 5.35
N GLY A 76 -5.95 -1.32 6.12
CA GLY A 76 -5.57 -2.71 6.35
C GLY A 76 -4.26 -2.88 7.12
N PHE A 77 -3.48 -3.91 6.77
CA PHE A 77 -2.24 -4.27 7.46
C PHE A 77 -1.24 -4.94 6.50
N VAL A 78 0.03 -5.00 6.91
CA VAL A 78 1.13 -5.65 6.20
C VAL A 78 1.74 -6.77 7.04
N GLN A 79 2.24 -7.81 6.37
CA GLN A 79 3.15 -8.80 6.92
C GLN A 79 4.51 -8.66 6.23
N LEU A 80 5.58 -8.59 7.01
CA LEU A 80 6.96 -8.52 6.54
C LEU A 80 7.62 -9.89 6.66
N GLN A 81 8.08 -10.43 5.53
CA GLN A 81 8.81 -11.69 5.50
C GLN A 81 10.26 -11.41 5.09
N PRO A 82 11.20 -11.37 6.05
CA PRO A 82 12.62 -11.22 5.72
C PRO A 82 13.10 -12.48 5.00
N GLN A 83 13.77 -12.28 3.87
CA GLN A 83 14.48 -13.31 3.13
C GLN A 83 15.99 -13.00 3.14
N GLN A 84 16.78 -13.90 2.56
CA GLN A 84 18.25 -13.80 2.60
C GLN A 84 18.78 -12.47 2.03
N ASN A 85 18.21 -12.00 0.91
CA ASN A 85 18.62 -10.77 0.21
C ASN A 85 17.42 -9.85 -0.13
N ALA A 86 16.29 -10.00 0.57
CA ALA A 86 15.10 -9.22 0.28
C ALA A 86 14.18 -9.13 1.50
N ILE A 87 13.26 -8.18 1.47
CA ILE A 87 12.09 -8.18 2.36
C ILE A 87 10.86 -8.28 1.45
N MET A 88 10.01 -9.28 1.71
CA MET A 88 8.69 -9.35 1.10
C MET A 88 7.69 -8.63 1.98
N LEU A 89 6.82 -7.83 1.37
CA LEU A 89 5.71 -7.17 2.05
C LEU A 89 4.40 -7.69 1.46
N GLU A 90 3.55 -8.26 2.29
CA GLU A 90 2.21 -8.71 1.91
C GLU A 90 1.19 -7.78 2.56
N HIS A 91 0.55 -6.94 1.75
CA HIS A 91 -0.45 -6.01 2.23
C HIS A 91 -1.86 -6.57 2.02
N HIS A 92 -2.65 -6.57 3.08
CA HIS A 92 -3.98 -7.14 3.13
C HIS A 92 -5.02 -6.09 3.53
N ALA A 93 -6.28 -6.37 3.19
CA ALA A 93 -7.43 -5.57 3.57
C ALA A 93 -7.36 -4.10 3.11
N LEU A 94 -6.82 -3.88 1.89
CA LEU A 94 -6.87 -2.59 1.22
C LEU A 94 -8.33 -2.09 1.15
N PRO A 95 -8.61 -0.81 1.45
CA PRO A 95 -9.96 -0.26 1.39
C PRO A 95 -10.48 -0.33 -0.05
N GLN A 96 -11.76 -0.66 -0.20
CA GLN A 96 -12.44 -0.63 -1.49
C GLN A 96 -12.70 0.83 -1.90
N GLY A 97 -12.57 1.12 -3.20
CA GLY A 97 -12.91 2.41 -3.80
C GLY A 97 -14.40 2.73 -3.69
N ASP A 98 -14.81 3.91 -4.14
CA ASP A 98 -16.21 4.09 -4.51
C ASP A 98 -16.58 3.03 -5.55
N SER A 99 -17.83 2.55 -5.53
CA SER A 99 -18.24 1.47 -6.43
C SER A 99 -18.33 1.89 -7.91
N GLN A 100 -17.88 3.10 -8.24
CA GLN A 100 -17.93 3.67 -9.59
C GLN A 100 -16.63 3.40 -10.34
N LEU A 101 -15.47 3.53 -9.67
CA LEU A 101 -14.19 3.15 -10.27
C LEU A 101 -14.06 1.62 -10.34
N ASP A 102 -13.55 1.13 -11.47
CA ASP A 102 -13.19 -0.27 -11.63
C ASP A 102 -12.25 -0.74 -10.52
N ALA A 103 -12.56 -1.88 -9.91
CA ALA A 103 -11.86 -2.37 -8.72
C ALA A 103 -10.37 -2.66 -8.97
N GLU A 104 -10.02 -3.12 -10.17
CA GLU A 104 -8.63 -3.38 -10.56
C GLU A 104 -7.88 -2.06 -10.72
N ARG A 105 -8.49 -1.07 -11.39
CA ARG A 105 -7.92 0.29 -11.50
C ARG A 105 -7.70 0.94 -10.14
N TRP A 106 -8.67 0.82 -9.24
CA TRP A 106 -8.53 1.30 -7.87
C TRP A 106 -7.36 0.62 -7.14
N GLN A 107 -7.28 -0.72 -7.22
CA GLN A 107 -6.19 -1.48 -6.60
C GLN A 107 -4.82 -1.08 -7.16
N LEU A 108 -4.69 -0.88 -8.47
CA LEU A 108 -3.45 -0.42 -9.11
C LEU A 108 -3.07 1.00 -8.67
N ALA A 109 -4.03 1.91 -8.59
CA ALA A 109 -3.76 3.27 -8.14
C ALA A 109 -3.27 3.29 -6.67
N LEU A 110 -3.97 2.58 -5.79
CA LEU A 110 -3.60 2.51 -4.37
C LEU A 110 -2.32 1.71 -4.16
N SER A 111 -2.05 0.69 -4.98
CA SER A 111 -0.78 -0.03 -4.90
C SER A 111 0.40 0.87 -5.25
N ALA A 112 0.27 1.76 -6.23
CA ALA A 112 1.28 2.76 -6.58
C ALA A 112 1.54 3.75 -5.44
N VAL A 113 0.47 4.25 -4.79
CA VAL A 113 0.59 5.08 -3.57
C VAL A 113 1.32 4.33 -2.46
N LEU A 114 0.93 3.08 -2.18
CA LEU A 114 1.57 2.26 -1.16
C LEU A 114 3.03 1.94 -1.49
N THR A 115 3.41 1.79 -2.76
CA THR A 115 4.81 1.66 -3.17
C THR A 115 5.64 2.85 -2.67
N GLY A 116 5.16 4.08 -2.87
CA GLY A 116 5.83 5.29 -2.40
C GLY A 116 5.89 5.37 -0.87
N VAL A 117 4.79 5.02 -0.21
CA VAL A 117 4.71 4.99 1.27
C VAL A 117 5.75 4.05 1.86
N TYR A 118 5.75 2.79 1.43
CA TYR A 118 6.65 1.76 1.94
C TYR A 118 8.10 2.03 1.58
N ALA A 119 8.39 2.45 0.35
CA ALA A 119 9.75 2.79 -0.06
C ALA A 119 10.32 3.92 0.82
N GLN A 120 9.54 4.97 1.08
CA GLN A 120 9.96 6.07 1.93
C GLN A 120 10.16 5.65 3.38
N TRP A 121 9.26 4.84 3.95
CA TRP A 121 9.44 4.32 5.31
C TRP A 121 10.66 3.40 5.43
N LEU A 122 10.89 2.49 4.48
CA LEU A 122 12.07 1.62 4.48
C LEU A 122 13.38 2.43 4.41
N ARG A 123 13.45 3.44 3.54
CA ARG A 123 14.61 4.35 3.45
C ARG A 123 14.83 5.11 4.76
N ALA A 124 13.77 5.62 5.37
CA ALA A 124 13.86 6.35 6.65
C ALA A 124 14.37 5.49 7.81
N GLN A 125 14.23 4.16 7.72
CA GLN A 125 14.72 3.18 8.70
C GLN A 125 16.14 2.66 8.40
N GLY A 126 16.86 3.33 7.48
CA GLY A 126 18.23 2.95 7.08
C GLY A 126 18.31 2.08 5.83
N GLY A 127 17.19 1.83 5.15
CA GLY A 127 17.19 1.21 3.82
C GLY A 127 17.91 2.05 2.77
N SER A 128 18.60 1.39 1.83
CA SER A 128 19.29 2.07 0.73
C SER A 128 18.31 2.63 -0.30
N ALA A 129 18.52 3.88 -0.72
CA ALA A 129 17.75 4.48 -1.82
C ALA A 129 18.02 3.81 -3.19
N ALA A 130 19.10 3.02 -3.32
CA ALA A 130 19.42 2.28 -4.53
C ALA A 130 18.68 0.93 -4.64
N VAL A 131 17.98 0.51 -3.58
CA VAL A 131 17.22 -0.74 -3.51
C VAL A 131 15.76 -0.42 -3.79
N PRO A 132 15.21 -0.79 -4.96
CA PRO A 132 13.82 -0.52 -5.29
C PRO A 132 12.85 -1.37 -4.45
N LEU A 133 11.66 -0.82 -4.22
CA LEU A 133 10.49 -1.57 -3.83
C LEU A 133 9.61 -1.76 -5.07
N THR A 134 9.35 -3.02 -5.44
CA THR A 134 8.56 -3.36 -6.63
C THR A 134 7.30 -4.12 -6.24
N LEU A 135 6.14 -3.76 -6.81
CA LEU A 135 4.95 -4.60 -6.78
C LEU A 135 5.17 -5.82 -7.70
N GLU A 136 5.11 -7.03 -7.16
CA GLU A 136 5.32 -8.26 -7.93
C GLU A 136 4.01 -8.82 -8.48
N LYS A 137 2.96 -8.82 -7.65
CA LYS A 137 1.65 -9.34 -8.02
C LYS A 137 0.54 -8.81 -7.13
N ILE A 138 -0.69 -8.90 -7.64
CA ILE A 138 -1.92 -8.75 -6.89
C ILE A 138 -2.62 -10.11 -6.88
N ASP A 139 -2.88 -10.65 -5.69
CA ASP A 139 -3.40 -12.01 -5.53
C ASP A 139 -4.58 -12.00 -4.55
N GLY A 140 -5.80 -12.18 -5.08
CA GLY A 140 -7.01 -12.20 -4.26
C GLY A 140 -7.26 -10.92 -3.45
N GLY A 141 -6.73 -9.78 -3.89
CA GLY A 141 -6.78 -8.49 -3.17
C GLY A 141 -5.62 -8.26 -2.20
N THR A 142 -4.68 -9.20 -2.10
CA THR A 142 -3.40 -9.00 -1.41
C THR A 142 -2.40 -8.39 -2.39
N LEU A 143 -1.71 -7.34 -1.97
CA LEU A 143 -0.63 -6.72 -2.74
C LEU A 143 0.70 -7.30 -2.26
N HIS A 144 1.49 -7.87 -3.16
CA HIS A 144 2.79 -8.43 -2.85
C HIS A 144 3.90 -7.53 -3.37
N TYR A 145 4.72 -6.99 -2.47
CA TYR A 145 5.88 -6.19 -2.81
C TYR A 145 7.17 -6.89 -2.44
N ARG A 146 8.23 -6.55 -3.18
CA ARG A 146 9.59 -7.01 -2.93
C ARG A 146 10.55 -5.83 -2.85
N TYR A 147 11.31 -5.78 -1.77
CA TYR A 147 12.41 -4.84 -1.57
C TYR A 147 13.74 -5.58 -1.74
N GLN A 148 14.48 -5.33 -2.82
CA GLN A 148 15.74 -6.01 -3.17
C GLN A 148 16.62 -5.21 -4.12
#